data_AF-A0A2L2X829-F1
#
_entry.id   AF-A0A2L2X829-F1
#
_cell.length_a   1.000
_cell.length_b   1.000
_cell.length_c   1.000
_cell.angle_alpha   90.00
_cell.angle_beta   90.00
_cell.angle_gamma   90.00
#
_symmetry.space_group_name_H-M   'P 1'
#
loop_
_entity.id
_entity.type
_entity.pdbx_description
1 polymer ?
#
loop_
_entity_poly.entity_id
_entity_poly.type
_entity_poly.pdbx_seq_one_letter_code
_entity_poly.pdbx_strand_id
1 'polypeptide(L)' 'MTSFKYSFKNDYSELAHPRLLAALSEVGIGQFEEYGLDAHCAQAAGLIREKIRAKEADVHFLSGGTQCNLTVIS' A
#
# COMPACT_ATOMS: atom_id res chain seq x y z
N MET A 1 32.64 -6.20 7.90
CA MET A 1 31.72 -6.70 6.85
C MET A 1 30.76 -7.67 7.51
N THR A 2 29.51 -7.27 7.72
CA THR A 2 28.48 -8.19 8.20
C THR A 2 28.20 -9.23 7.10
N SER A 3 28.35 -10.51 7.43
CA SER A 3 27.97 -11.60 6.53
C SER A 3 26.46 -11.52 6.26
N PHE A 4 26.08 -11.36 4.99
CA PHE A 4 24.68 -11.32 4.58
C PHE A 4 24.14 -12.76 4.63
N LYS A 5 23.38 -13.08 5.68
CA LYS A 5 22.70 -14.37 5.81
C LYS A 5 21.28 -14.23 5.26
N TYR A 6 20.95 -14.99 4.22
CA TYR A 6 19.58 -15.05 3.71
C TYR A 6 18.65 -15.66 4.76
N SER A 7 17.55 -14.95 5.04
CA SER A 7 16.47 -15.38 5.91
C SER A 7 15.37 -16.03 5.09
N PHE A 8 14.81 -17.14 5.55
CA PHE A 8 13.63 -17.81 4.96
C PHE A 8 12.42 -17.77 5.91
N LYS A 9 12.38 -16.77 6.81
CA LYS A 9 11.41 -16.74 7.92
C LYS A 9 10.00 -16.36 7.49
N ASN A 10 9.87 -15.39 6.59
CA ASN A 10 8.61 -14.84 6.11
C ASN A 10 8.83 -14.04 4.81
N ASP A 11 7.76 -13.46 4.30
CA ASP A 11 7.66 -12.67 3.08
C ASP A 11 7.54 -11.15 3.33
N TYR A 12 7.79 -10.69 4.56
CA TYR A 12 7.70 -9.29 4.98
C TYR A 12 8.91 -8.84 5.83
N SER A 13 10.07 -9.50 5.68
CA SER A 13 11.32 -9.11 6.33
C SER A 13 12.15 -8.15 5.47
N GLU A 14 11.81 -8.07 4.19
CA GLU A 14 12.44 -7.21 3.20
C GLU A 14 11.73 -5.85 3.14
N LEU A 15 12.42 -4.85 2.60
CA LEU A 15 11.81 -3.55 2.28
C LEU A 15 10.89 -3.68 1.05
N ALA A 16 10.09 -2.65 0.83
CA ALA A 16 9.24 -2.59 -0.36
C ALA A 16 10.03 -2.64 -1.67
N HIS A 17 9.35 -3.02 -2.75
CA HIS A 17 9.94 -3.09 -4.09
C HIS A 17 10.63 -1.75 -4.47
N PRO A 18 11.83 -1.76 -5.08
CA PRO A 18 12.60 -0.54 -5.36
C PRO A 18 11.85 0.56 -6.10
N ARG A 19 10.94 0.18 -7.03
CA ARG A 19 10.07 1.14 -7.73
C ARG A 19 9.12 1.90 -6.80
N LEU A 20 8.63 1.28 -5.72
CA LEU A 20 7.80 1.97 -4.74
C LEU A 20 8.64 2.95 -3.92
N LEU A 21 9.84 2.54 -3.51
CA LEU A 21 10.77 3.41 -2.78
C LEU A 21 11.19 4.62 -3.62
N ALA A 22 11.44 4.41 -4.92
CA ALA A 22 11.72 5.50 -5.86
C ALA A 22 10.52 6.45 -5.99
N ALA A 23 9.31 5.92 -6.18
CA ALA A 23 8.10 6.75 -6.27
C ALA A 23 7.87 7.58 -5.00
N LEU A 24 8.06 6.99 -3.81
CA LEU A 24 7.99 7.72 -2.54
C LEU A 24 9.05 8.83 -2.44
N SER A 25 10.25 8.58 -2.95
CA SER A 25 11.33 9.58 -2.98
C SER A 25 11.03 10.72 -3.96
N GLU A 26 10.42 10.42 -5.11
CA GLU A 26 10.05 11.38 -6.15
C GLU A 26 8.89 12.28 -5.74
N VAL A 27 7.93 11.74 -4.99
CA VAL A 27 6.83 12.53 -4.39
C VAL A 27 7.36 13.66 -3.51
N GLY A 28 8.56 13.48 -2.92
CA GLY A 28 9.31 14.54 -2.25
C GLY A 28 8.61 15.10 -1.01
N ILE A 29 8.78 16.40 -0.75
CA ILE A 29 8.12 17.11 0.34
C ILE A 29 6.96 17.91 -0.25
N GLY A 30 5.74 17.50 0.08
CA GLY A 30 4.51 18.15 -0.35
C GLY A 30 3.46 18.11 0.76
N GLN A 31 2.35 18.83 0.54
CA GLN A 31 1.16 18.71 1.36
C GLN A 31 0.22 17.71 0.71
N PHE A 32 -0.31 16.79 1.51
CA PHE A 32 -1.24 15.76 1.07
C PHE A 32 -2.49 15.86 1.91
N GLU A 33 -3.64 15.64 1.27
CA GLU A 33 -4.90 15.54 2.01
C GLU A 33 -4.86 14.35 2.96
N GLU A 34 -5.41 14.54 4.15
CA GLU A 34 -5.36 13.55 5.22
C GLU A 34 -6.38 12.42 5.01
N TYR A 35 -6.30 11.38 5.83
CA TYR A 35 -7.31 10.31 5.92
C TYR A 35 -7.61 9.57 4.60
N GLY A 36 -6.62 9.48 3.70
CA GLY A 36 -6.73 8.75 2.43
C GLY A 36 -7.56 9.46 1.36
N LEU A 37 -7.73 10.78 1.50
CA LEU A 37 -8.48 11.62 0.55
C LEU A 37 -7.57 12.22 -0.55
N ASP A 38 -6.28 11.92 -0.54
CA ASP A 38 -5.33 12.43 -1.51
C ASP A 38 -5.47 11.81 -2.92
N ALA A 39 -4.83 12.45 -3.89
CA ALA A 39 -4.87 12.04 -5.29
C ALA A 39 -4.26 10.66 -5.57
N HIS A 40 -3.28 10.21 -4.77
CA HIS A 40 -2.69 8.87 -4.92
C HIS A 40 -3.68 7.81 -4.48
N CYS A 41 -4.39 8.03 -3.38
CA CYS A 41 -5.46 7.16 -2.91
C CYS A 41 -6.60 7.07 -3.96
N ALA A 42 -7.04 8.22 -4.50
CA ALA A 42 -8.05 8.26 -5.55
C ALA A 42 -7.63 7.48 -6.82
N GLN A 43 -6.38 7.68 -7.27
CA GLN A 43 -5.84 6.96 -8.43
C GLN A 43 -5.73 5.46 -8.16
N ALA A 44 -5.20 5.06 -7.01
CA ALA A 44 -5.06 3.66 -6.63
C ALA A 44 -6.42 2.95 -6.55
N ALA A 45 -7.45 3.61 -6.00
CA ALA A 45 -8.81 3.09 -5.97
C ALA A 45 -9.38 2.84 -7.37
N GLY A 46 -9.15 3.76 -8.31
CA GLY A 46 -9.53 3.60 -9.72
C GLY A 46 -8.87 2.38 -10.37
N LEU A 47 -7.56 2.22 -10.17
CA LEU A 47 -6.81 1.07 -10.70
C LEU A 47 -7.30 -0.26 -10.10
N ILE A 48 -7.60 -0.30 -8.80
CA ILE A 48 -8.14 -1.49 -8.14
C ILE A 48 -9.49 -1.86 -8.75
N ARG A 49 -10.43 -0.91 -8.86
CA ARG A 49 -11.77 -1.12 -9.46
C ARG A 49 -11.70 -1.71 -10.86
N GLU A 50 -10.77 -1.21 -11.69
CA GLU A 50 -10.52 -1.73 -13.03
C GLU A 50 -10.02 -3.18 -12.97
N LYS A 51 -9.02 -3.46 -12.13
CA LYS A 51 -8.40 -4.80 -12.01
C LYS A 51 -9.37 -5.85 -11.49
N ILE A 52 -10.22 -5.49 -10.54
CA ILE A 52 -11.24 -6.40 -9.99
C ILE A 52 -12.52 -6.43 -10.82
N ARG A 53 -12.64 -5.59 -11.87
CA ARG A 53 -13.81 -5.46 -12.75
C ARG A 53 -15.10 -5.08 -12.01
N ALA A 54 -14.99 -4.26 -10.97
CA ALA A 54 -16.11 -3.75 -10.20
C ALA A 54 -16.00 -2.22 -10.06
N LYS A 55 -16.56 -1.50 -11.05
CA LYS A 55 -16.45 -0.04 -11.14
C LYS A 55 -17.09 0.69 -9.96
N GLU A 56 -18.17 0.12 -9.41
CA GLU A 56 -18.94 0.71 -8.31
C GLU A 56 -18.45 0.27 -6.93
N ALA A 57 -17.37 -0.52 -6.84
CA ALA A 57 -16.86 -0.98 -5.54
C ALA A 57 -16.28 0.19 -4.73
N ASP A 58 -16.59 0.26 -3.45
CA ASP A 58 -15.89 1.14 -2.52
C ASP A 58 -14.50 0.57 -2.19
N VAL A 59 -13.51 1.45 -2.14
CA VAL A 59 -12.12 1.08 -1.85
C VAL A 59 -11.66 1.90 -0.66
N HIS A 60 -11.28 1.22 0.42
CA HIS A 60 -10.77 1.81 1.65
C HIS A 60 -9.37 1.25 1.94
N PHE A 61 -8.42 2.13 2.30
CA PHE A 61 -7.04 1.75 2.59
C PHE A 61 -6.82 1.58 4.09
N LEU A 62 -6.30 0.42 4.50
CA LEU A 62 -5.96 0.10 5.89
C LEU A 62 -4.50 -0.37 5.97
N SER A 63 -3.89 -0.21 7.15
CA SER A 63 -2.44 -0.42 7.35
C SER A 63 -2.03 -1.90 7.32
N GLY A 64 -2.94 -2.82 7.67
CA GLY A 64 -2.60 -4.25 7.73
C GLY A 64 -3.79 -5.19 7.66
N GLY A 65 -3.48 -6.45 7.34
CA GLY A 65 -4.49 -7.50 7.11
C GLY A 65 -5.34 -7.82 8.33
N THR A 66 -4.77 -7.86 9.54
CA THR A 66 -5.54 -8.11 10.77
C THR A 66 -6.61 -7.05 11.00
N GLN A 67 -6.26 -5.78 10.78
CA GLN A 67 -7.20 -4.66 10.91
C GLN A 67 -8.30 -4.76 9.85
N CYS A 68 -7.93 -5.01 8.59
CA CYS A 68 -8.88 -5.20 7.50
C CYS A 68 -9.88 -6.33 7.79
N ASN A 69 -9.37 -7.49 8.20
CA ASN A 69 -10.21 -8.64 8.53
C ASN A 69 -11.19 -8.33 9.67
N LEU A 70 -10.71 -7.67 10.74
CA LEU A 70 -11.57 -7.27 11.86
C LEU A 70 -12.67 -6.30 11.40
N THR A 71 -12.31 -5.25 10.65
CA THR A 71 -13.26 -4.24 10.18
C THR A 71 -14.35 -4.83 9.29
N VAL A 72 -14.03 -5.86 8.49
CA VAL A 72 -15.02 -6.51 7.63
C VAL A 72 -16.02 -7.37 8.42
N ILE A 73 -15.63 -7.92 9.57
CA ILE A 73 -16.46 -8.86 10.34
C ILE A 73 -17.23 -8.23 11.51
N SER A 74 -16.92 -6.99 11.89
CA SER A 74 -17.55 -6.27 13.02
C SER A 74 -18.61 -5.27 12.56
#